data_AF-A0A375HLU0-F1
#
_entry.id   AF-A0A375HLU0-F1
#
_cell.length_a   1.000
_cell.length_b   1.000
_cell.length_c   1.000
_cell.angle_alpha   90.00
_cell.angle_beta   90.00
_cell.angle_gamma   90.00
#
_symmetry.space_group_name_H-M   'P 1'
#
loop_
_entity.id
_entity.type
_entity.pdbx_description
1 polymer ?
#
loop_
_entity_poly.entity_id
_entity_poly.type
_entity_poly.pdbx_seq_one_letter_code
_entity_poly.pdbx_strand_id
1 'polypeptide(L)' 'MQRLLLILGAVLLAAGAAWPWLAKLPFDRLGRLPGDIHIVRDGFSFYLPITTCILLSVVVSVVIWLLRR' A
#
# COMPACT_ATOMS: atom_id res chain seq x y z
N MET A 1 -12.76 -16.23 -16.64
CA MET A 1 -11.36 -16.62 -16.40
C MET A 1 -10.36 -15.74 -17.15
N GLN A 2 -10.45 -15.57 -18.48
CA GLN A 2 -9.51 -14.73 -19.26
C GLN A 2 -9.44 -13.27 -18.80
N ARG A 3 -10.57 -12.62 -18.53
CA ARG A 3 -10.61 -11.23 -18.02
C ARG A 3 -9.87 -11.08 -16.68
N LEU A 4 -9.99 -12.07 -15.81
CA LEU A 4 -9.32 -12.09 -14.50
C LEU A 4 -7.81 -12.18 -14.68
N LEU A 5 -7.33 -13.03 -15.59
CA LEU A 5 -5.90 -13.15 -15.93
C LEU A 5 -5.34 -11.86 -16.54
N LEU A 6 -6.10 -11.20 -17.41
CA LEU A 6 -5.70 -9.91 -18.01
C LEU A 6 -5.61 -8.80 -16.95
N ILE A 7 -6.59 -8.71 -16.06
CA ILE A 7 -6.58 -7.73 -14.97
C ILE A 7 -5.41 -8.00 -14.02
N LEU A 8 -5.20 -9.25 -13.63
CA LEU A 8 -4.11 -9.63 -12.71
C LEU A 8 -2.74 -9.33 -13.32
N GLY A 9 -2.55 -9.63 -14.61
CA GLY A 9 -1.33 -9.31 -15.35
C GLY A 9 -1.09 -7.80 -15.46
N ALA A 10 -2.13 -7.02 -15.74
CA ALA A 10 -2.04 -5.56 -15.77
C ALA A 10 -1.67 -4.97 -14.40
N VAL A 11 -2.25 -5.49 -13.33
CA VAL A 11 -1.93 -5.09 -11.94
C VAL A 11 -0.48 -5.43 -11.60
N LEU A 12 0.00 -6.62 -11.97
CA LEU A 12 1.38 -7.04 -11.76
C LEU A 12 2.38 -6.16 -12.52
N LEU A 13 2.07 -5.82 -13.78
CA LEU A 13 2.90 -4.90 -14.57
C LEU A 13 2.92 -3.49 -13.97
N ALA A 14 1.76 -2.99 -13.53
CA ALA A 14 1.68 -1.70 -12.85
C ALA A 14 2.46 -1.71 -11.53
N ALA A 15 2.38 -2.79 -10.74
CA ALA A 15 3.14 -2.95 -9.51
C ALA A 15 4.65 -3.04 -9.75
N GLY A 16 5.08 -3.77 -10.79
CA GLY A 16 6.49 -3.85 -11.20
C GLY A 16 7.04 -2.52 -11.72
N ALA A 17 6.26 -1.79 -12.51
CA ALA A 17 6.63 -0.45 -12.97
C ALA A 17 6.63 0.59 -11.83
N ALA A 18 5.75 0.42 -10.84
CA ALA A 18 5.71 1.23 -9.64
C ALA A 18 6.83 0.89 -8.65
N TRP A 19 7.42 -0.31 -8.74
CA TRP A 19 8.44 -0.83 -7.83
C TRP A 19 9.63 0.09 -7.57
N PRO A 20 10.27 0.76 -8.55
CA PRO A 20 11.37 1.69 -8.27
C PRO A 20 10.94 2.94 -7.49
N TRP A 21 9.69 3.38 -7.61
CA TRP A 21 9.15 4.46 -6.75
C TRP A 21 8.73 3.92 -5.39
N LEU A 22 8.18 2.71 -5.34
CA LEU A 22 7.82 2.01 -4.11
C LEU A 22 9.06 1.71 -3.27
N ALA A 23 10.14 1.21 -3.88
CA ALA A 23 11.42 0.92 -3.23
C ALA A 23 12.19 2.19 -2.82
N LYS A 24 11.89 3.34 -3.44
CA LYS A 24 12.34 4.67 -3.00
C LYS A 24 11.47 5.26 -1.90
N LEU A 25 10.29 4.70 -1.62
CA LEU A 25 9.64 4.98 -0.35
C LEU A 25 10.57 4.42 0.72
N PRO A 26 10.98 5.24 1.69
CA PRO A 26 11.77 4.76 2.80
C PRO A 26 10.86 3.85 3.61
N PHE A 27 10.76 2.56 3.27
CA PHE A 27 9.94 1.59 4.02
C PHE A 27 10.35 1.56 5.50
N ASP A 28 11.62 1.85 5.81
CA ASP A 28 12.14 2.04 7.16
C ASP A 28 11.64 3.33 7.87
N ARG A 29 11.14 4.33 7.14
CA ARG A 29 10.48 5.54 7.67
C ARG A 29 8.98 5.61 7.37
N LEU A 30 8.43 4.70 6.57
CA LEU A 30 7.01 4.69 6.23
C LEU A 30 6.15 4.33 7.44
N GLY A 31 6.75 3.67 8.44
CA GLY A 31 6.17 3.55 9.78
C GLY A 31 6.26 4.81 10.66
N ARG A 32 6.63 5.96 10.10
CA ARG A 32 6.60 7.28 10.76
C ARG A 32 5.76 8.28 9.98
N LEU A 33 4.72 7.83 9.26
CA LEU A 33 3.60 8.73 9.02
C LEU A 33 3.04 9.14 10.39
N PRO A 34 2.76 10.43 10.63
CA PRO A 34 2.16 10.87 11.89
C PRO A 34 0.83 10.12 12.08
N GLY A 35 0.81 9.15 13.00
CA GLY A 35 -0.33 8.27 13.26
C GLY A 35 -0.05 6.76 13.17
N ASP A 36 1.04 6.31 12.54
CA ASP A 36 1.45 4.90 12.57
C ASP A 36 2.18 4.57 13.89
N ILE A 37 1.74 3.52 14.57
CA ILE A 37 2.23 3.16 15.91
C ILE A 37 3.40 2.18 15.76
N HIS A 38 4.60 2.65 16.08
CA HIS A 38 5.81 1.82 16.17
C HIS A 38 6.24 1.69 17.62
N ILE A 39 6.11 0.49 18.19
CA ILE A 39 6.57 0.18 19.55
C ILE A 39 7.81 -0.70 19.41
N VAL A 40 8.99 -0.12 19.66
CA VAL A 40 10.26 -0.85 19.70
C VAL A 40 10.71 -0.94 21.16
N ARG A 41 10.92 -2.17 21.63
CA ARG A 41 11.45 -2.55 22.95
C ARG A 41 12.62 -3.50 22.73
N ASP A 42 13.50 -3.66 23.72
CA ASP A 42 14.61 -4.63 23.64
C ASP A 42 14.05 -6.05 23.43
N GLY A 43 14.23 -6.59 22.22
CA GLY A 43 13.73 -7.90 21.80
C GLY A 43 12.31 -7.94 21.24
N PHE A 44 11.58 -6.82 21.14
CA PHE A 44 10.21 -6.77 20.61
C PHE A 44 9.97 -5.55 19.73
N SER A 45 9.53 -5.77 18.49
CA SER A 45 9.13 -4.72 17.55
C SER A 45 7.69 -4.97 17.13
N PHE A 46 6.81 -4.01 17.40
CA PHE A 46 5.42 -4.01 16.96
C PHE A 46 5.14 -2.80 16.08
N TYR A 47 4.65 -3.08 14.88
CA TYR A 47 4.29 -2.07 13.89
C TYR A 47 2.79 -2.15 13.58
N LEU A 48 2.08 -1.05 13.78
CA LEU A 48 0.65 -0.94 13.51
C LEU A 48 0.38 0.25 12.58
N PRO A 49 0.27 -0.03 11.26
CA PRO A 49 0.16 0.99 10.21
C PRO A 49 -1.29 1.50 10.01
N ILE A 50 -1.85 2.19 10.99
CA ILE A 50 -3.25 2.68 10.94
C ILE A 50 -3.45 3.68 9.80
N THR A 51 -2.57 4.67 9.68
CA THR A 51 -2.70 5.76 8.70
C THR A 51 -2.52 5.23 7.29
N THR A 52 -1.57 4.32 7.12
CA THR A 52 -1.34 3.63 5.85
C THR A 52 -2.56 2.82 5.41
N CYS A 53 -3.18 2.06 6.33
CA CYS A 53 -4.42 1.32 6.04
C CYS A 53 -5.58 2.24 5.65
N ILE A 54 -5.79 3.34 6.37
CA ILE A 54 -6.85 4.31 6.06
C ILE A 54 -6.62 4.94 4.69
N LEU A 55 -5.39 5.39 4.41
CA LEU A 55 -5.04 6.01 3.15
C LEU A 55 -5.27 5.04 1.97
N LEU A 56 -4.84 3.79 2.14
CA LEU A 56 -5.05 2.74 1.14
C LEU A 56 -6.54 2.50 0.89
N SER A 57 -7.36 2.41 1.95
CA SER A 57 -8.81 2.26 1.82
C SER A 57 -9.43 3.43 1.06
N VAL A 58 -9.06 4.68 1.37
CA VAL A 58 -9.57 5.87 0.67
C VAL A 58 -9.20 5.83 -0.82
N VAL A 59 -7.95 5.53 -1.15
CA VAL A 59 -7.49 5.45 -2.54
C VAL A 59 -8.28 4.38 -3.31
N VAL A 60 -8.40 3.17 -2.74
CA VAL A 60 -9.18 2.09 -3.36
C VAL A 60 -10.65 2.49 -3.53
N SER A 61 -11.25 3.12 -2.53
CA SER A 61 -12.62 3.63 -2.62
C SER A 61 -12.80 4.66 -3.72
N VAL A 62 -11.88 5.62 -3.87
CA VAL A 62 -11.93 6.63 -4.94
C VAL A 62 -11.77 5.99 -6.32
N VAL A 63 -10.84 5.04 -6.47
CA VAL A 63 -10.64 4.33 -7.75
C VAL A 63 -11.90 3.55 -8.14
N ILE A 64 -12.50 2.80 -7.20
CA ILE A 64 -13.74 2.06 -7.44
C ILE A 64 -14.89 3.03 -7.77
N TRP A 65 -14.98 4.15 -7.06
CA TRP A 65 -16.00 5.17 -7.31
C TRP A 65 -15.87 5.76 -8.72
N LEU A 66 -14.65 6.05 -9.17
CA LEU A 66 -14.38 6.60 -10.49
C LEU A 66 -14.66 5.59 -11.62
N LEU A 67 -14.38 4.30 -11.39
CA LEU A 67 -14.65 3.23 -12.36
C LEU A 67 -16.12 2.79 -12.41
N ARG A 68 -16.91 3.11 -11.37
CA ARG A 68 -18.36 2.86 -11.31
C ARG A 68 -19.19 4.00 -11.93
N ARG A 69 -18.60 5.15 -12.18
CA ARG A 69 -19.20 6.26 -12.95
C ARG A 69 -18.99 6.01 -14.44
#